data_AF-A0A5B7I9B0-F1
#
_entry.id   AF-A0A5B7I9B0-F1
#
_cell.length_a   1.000
_cell.length_b   1.000
_cell.length_c   1.000
_cell.angle_alpha   90.00
_cell.angle_beta   90.00
_cell.angle_gamma   90.00
#
_symmetry.space_group_name_H-M   'P 1'
#
loop_
_entity.id
_entity.type
_entity.pdbx_description
1 polymer ?
#
loop_
_entity_poly.entity_id
_entity_poly.type
_entity_poly.pdbx_seq_one_letter_code
_entity_poly.pdbx_strand_id
1 'polypeptide(L)'
;MSNTINVEELLGGLRLSELHVYTLPQDKWIPFRRLARNTVVEETVSAGFVRVPHDLTLADLRHELRGQLIDEDLPEHFVFIKCVGRNFTQGVKNIQQM
;
A
#
# COMPACT_ATOMS: atom_id res chain seq x y z
N MET A 1 31.28 -22.15 9.41
CA MET A 1 30.69 -21.09 10.26
C MET A 1 29.53 -20.51 9.47
N SER A 2 28.30 -20.94 9.77
CA SER A 2 27.12 -20.45 9.05
C SER A 2 26.72 -19.11 9.66
N ASN A 3 27.00 -18.01 8.96
CA ASN A 3 26.43 -16.71 9.29
C ASN A 3 24.96 -16.71 8.87
N THR A 4 24.12 -17.35 9.68
CA THR A 4 22.68 -17.12 9.59
C THR A 4 22.43 -15.77 10.26
N ILE A 5 22.42 -14.71 9.46
CA ILE A 5 21.99 -13.39 9.93
C ILE A 5 20.53 -13.55 10.34
N ASN A 6 20.27 -13.42 11.64
CA ASN A 6 18.92 -13.43 12.16
C ASN A 6 18.27 -12.09 11.74
N VAL A 7 17.41 -12.13 10.71
CA VAL A 7 16.77 -10.93 10.16
C VAL A 7 15.99 -10.14 11.21
N GLU A 8 15.53 -10.80 12.29
CA GLU A 8 14.89 -10.14 13.42
C GLU A 8 15.86 -9.28 14.25
N GLU A 9 17.15 -9.62 14.27
CA GLU A 9 18.19 -8.92 15.02
C GLU A 9 18.64 -7.64 14.28
N LEU A 10 18.58 -7.62 12.95
CA LEU A 10 18.75 -6.41 12.12
C LEU A 10 17.55 -5.45 12.20
N LEU A 11 16.35 -5.99 12.48
CA LEU A 11 15.10 -5.24 12.57
C LEU A 11 14.70 -4.91 14.02
N GLY A 12 15.61 -5.12 14.99
CA GLY A 12 15.40 -5.19 16.46
C GLY A 12 14.84 -3.96 17.19
N GLY A 13 13.83 -3.33 16.61
CA GLY A 13 13.12 -2.15 17.12
C GLY A 13 12.13 -1.55 16.10
N LEU A 14 12.14 -2.02 14.84
CA LEU A 14 11.24 -1.51 13.81
C LEU A 14 9.85 -2.11 13.97
N ARG A 15 8.90 -1.25 14.37
CA ARG A 15 7.48 -1.61 14.34
C ARG A 15 7.03 -1.63 12.88
N LEU A 16 6.66 -2.81 12.39
CA LEU A 16 6.18 -3.02 11.03
C LEU A 16 4.64 -3.13 10.99
N SER A 17 4.04 -2.54 9.96
CA SER A 17 2.63 -2.69 9.58
C SER A 17 2.54 -3.61 8.37
N GLU A 18 1.53 -4.49 8.37
CA GLU A 18 1.20 -5.32 7.22
C GLU A 18 0.14 -4.61 6.36
N LEU A 19 0.44 -4.41 5.08
CA LEU A 19 -0.47 -3.82 4.11
C LEU A 19 -0.89 -4.90 3.11
N HIS A 20 -2.19 -5.06 2.92
CA HIS A 20 -2.75 -5.96 1.91
C HIS A 20 -2.93 -5.20 0.59
N VAL A 21 -2.35 -5.74 -0.49
CA VAL A 21 -2.41 -5.19 -1.83
C VAL A 21 -3.50 -5.89 -2.65
N TYR A 22 -4.33 -5.08 -3.32
CA TYR A 22 -5.43 -5.55 -4.15
C TYR A 22 -5.39 -4.90 -5.53
N THR A 23 -5.74 -5.67 -6.55
CA THR A 23 -6.05 -5.18 -7.89
C THR A 23 -7.55 -4.87 -7.95
N LEU A 24 -7.88 -3.61 -8.21
CA LEU A 24 -9.24 -3.10 -8.30
C LEU A 24 -9.68 -3.00 -9.78
N PRO A 25 -10.80 -3.60 -10.18
CA PRO A 25 -11.36 -3.37 -11.51
C PRO A 25 -11.68 -1.88 -11.74
N GLN A 26 -11.29 -1.36 -12.90
CA GLN A 26 -11.35 0.08 -13.18
C GLN A 26 -12.77 0.66 -13.11
N ASP A 27 -13.78 -0.12 -13.50
CA ASP A 27 -15.20 0.25 -13.47
C ASP A 27 -15.77 0.39 -12.05
N LYS A 28 -15.07 -0.14 -11.05
CA LYS A 28 -15.47 -0.04 -9.63
C LYS A 28 -14.88 1.17 -8.92
N TRP A 29 -13.90 1.82 -9.52
CA TRP A 29 -13.38 3.09 -9.04
C TRP A 29 -14.31 4.23 -9.47
N ILE A 30 -14.72 5.08 -8.53
CA ILE A 30 -15.55 6.26 -8.83
C ILE A 30 -14.62 7.48 -8.93
N PRO A 31 -14.17 7.90 -10.13
CA PRO A 31 -13.02 8.79 -10.26
C PRO A 31 -13.27 10.17 -9.66
N PHE A 32 -14.47 10.73 -9.88
CA PHE A 32 -14.87 12.03 -9.33
C PHE A 32 -14.84 12.05 -7.79
N ARG A 33 -15.11 10.92 -7.15
CA ARG A 33 -15.17 10.79 -5.69
C ARG A 33 -13.90 10.19 -5.09
N ARG A 34 -12.94 9.78 -5.91
CA ARG A 34 -11.68 9.12 -5.50
C ARG A 34 -11.91 8.00 -4.48
N LEU A 35 -12.95 7.21 -4.70
CA LEU A 35 -13.36 6.14 -3.78
C LEU A 35 -13.92 4.93 -4.53
N ALA A 36 -13.93 3.80 -3.84
CA ALA A 36 -14.71 2.63 -4.19
C ALA A 36 -15.63 2.25 -3.02
N ARG A 37 -16.77 1.62 -3.30
CA ARG A 37 -17.62 1.07 -2.23
C ARG A 37 -16.93 -0.14 -1.61
N ASN A 38 -17.08 -0.36 -0.31
CA ASN A 38 -16.43 -1.49 0.36
C ASN A 38 -16.92 -2.87 -0.13
N THR A 39 -18.08 -2.94 -0.78
CA THR A 39 -18.59 -4.16 -1.43
C THR A 39 -17.68 -4.63 -2.57
N VAL A 40 -16.79 -3.77 -3.07
CA VAL A 40 -15.88 -4.14 -4.16
C VAL A 40 -14.86 -5.20 -3.75
N VAL A 41 -14.62 -5.44 -2.45
CA VAL A 41 -13.63 -6.45 -1.99
C VAL A 41 -13.86 -7.80 -2.65
N GLU A 42 -15.13 -8.21 -2.82
CA GLU A 42 -15.51 -9.48 -3.45
C GLU A 42 -15.13 -9.55 -4.94
N GLU A 43 -14.90 -8.40 -5.57
CA GLU A 43 -14.56 -8.25 -6.99
C GLU A 43 -13.08 -7.89 -7.19
N THR A 44 -12.33 -7.70 -6.10
CA THR A 44 -10.88 -7.43 -6.15
C THR A 44 -10.07 -8.71 -6.13
N VAL A 45 -8.91 -8.68 -6.77
CA VAL A 45 -7.94 -9.78 -6.71
C VAL A 45 -6.84 -9.41 -5.72
N SER A 46 -6.59 -10.26 -4.73
CA SER A 46 -5.46 -10.10 -3.81
C SER A 46 -4.14 -10.30 -4.55
N ALA A 47 -3.26 -9.30 -4.50
CA ALA A 47 -1.89 -9.40 -4.99
C ALA A 47 -0.90 -9.83 -3.89
N GLY A 48 -1.33 -9.87 -2.63
CA GLY A 48 -0.54 -10.32 -1.49
C GLY A 48 -0.34 -9.25 -0.43
N PHE A 49 0.69 -9.41 0.40
CA PHE A 49 0.96 -8.54 1.53
C PHE A 49 2.37 -7.95 1.44
N VAL A 50 2.52 -6.70 1.87
CA VAL A 50 3.82 -6.05 2.06
C VAL A 50 3.96 -5.60 3.51
N ARG A 51 5.17 -5.68 4.06
CA ARG A 51 5.48 -5.19 5.41
C ARG A 51 6.22 -3.88 5.30
N VAL A 52 5.75 -2.87 6.02
CA VAL A 52 6.32 -1.51 5.96
C VAL A 52 6.60 -0.98 7.37
N PRO A 53 7.66 -0.20 7.58
CA PRO A 53 7.86 0.54 8.83
C PRO A 53 6.69 1.49 9.15
N HIS A 54 6.33 1.63 10.43
CA HIS A 54 5.23 2.49 10.87
C HIS A 54 5.44 3.99 10.64
N ASP A 55 6.70 4.42 10.63
CA ASP A 55 7.13 5.80 10.43
C ASP A 55 7.21 6.18 8.94
N LEU A 56 7.09 5.20 8.05
CA LEU A 56 7.21 5.38 6.62
C LEU A 56 6.01 6.17 6.05
N THR A 57 6.29 7.20 5.26
CA THR A 57 5.22 7.99 4.65
C THR A 57 4.71 7.37 3.35
N LEU A 58 3.49 7.71 2.92
CA LEU A 58 2.98 7.25 1.61
C LEU A 58 3.85 7.69 0.43
N ALA A 59 4.62 8.78 0.58
CA ALA A 59 5.55 9.23 -0.43
C ALA A 59 6.78 8.31 -0.50
N ASP A 60 7.34 7.99 0.66
CA ASP A 60 8.46 7.04 0.79
C ASP A 60 8.05 5.67 0.27
N LEU A 61 6.82 5.21 0.59
CA LEU A 61 6.33 3.90 0.13
C LEU A 61 6.22 3.85 -1.39
N ARG A 62 5.77 4.96 -2.01
CA ARG A 62 5.71 5.05 -3.47
C ARG A 62 7.10 5.03 -4.09
N HIS A 63 8.08 5.68 -3.46
CA HIS A 63 9.46 5.65 -3.92
C HIS A 63 10.03 4.23 -3.81
N GLU A 64 9.83 3.58 -2.67
CA GLU A 64 10.34 2.25 -2.41
C GLU A 64 9.73 1.18 -3.33
N LEU A 65 8.41 1.22 -3.55
CA LEU A 65 7.74 0.32 -4.49
C LEU A 65 8.28 0.46 -5.91
N ARG A 66 8.62 1.69 -6.34
CA ARG A 66 9.25 1.93 -7.65
C ARG A 66 10.70 1.46 -7.72
N GLY A 67 11.42 1.51 -6.59
CA GLY A 67 12.80 1.03 -6.53
C GLY A 67 12.91 -0.50 -6.49
N GLN A 68 11.91 -1.17 -5.89
CA GLN A 68 11.92 -2.62 -5.69
C GLN A 68 11.19 -3.42 -6.77
N LEU A 69 10.14 -2.86 -7.37
CA LEU A 69 9.38 -3.53 -8.43
C LEU A 69 9.95 -3.11 -9.80
N ILE A 70 10.03 -4.06 -10.73
CA ILE A 70 10.35 -3.76 -12.12
C ILE A 70 9.19 -2.93 -12.70
N ASP A 71 9.46 -1.97 -13.59
CA ASP A 71 8.44 -1.06 -14.15
C ASP A 71 7.25 -1.80 -14.79
N GLU A 72 7.42 -3.06 -15.23
CA GLU A 72 6.35 -3.90 -15.78
C GLU A 72 5.37 -4.42 -14.70
N ASP A 73 5.82 -4.52 -13.44
CA ASP A 73 5.04 -5.07 -12.32
C ASP A 73 4.29 -4.00 -11.53
N LEU A 74 4.69 -2.72 -11.66
CA LEU A 74 4.03 -1.60 -10.98
C LEU A 74 3.10 -0.85 -11.96
N PRO A 75 1.78 -0.85 -11.74
CA PRO A 75 0.87 -0.10 -12.58
C PRO A 75 1.23 1.38 -12.63
N GLU A 76 1.09 2.01 -13.80
CA GLU A 76 1.30 3.45 -14.00
C GLU A 76 0.51 4.29 -12.98
N HIS A 77 -0.65 3.77 -12.55
CA HIS A 77 -1.52 4.39 -11.56
C HIS A 77 -1.91 3.41 -10.46
N PHE A 78 -1.51 3.71 -9.23
CA PHE A 78 -2.01 3.05 -8.02
C PHE A 78 -2.35 4.07 -6.93
N VAL A 79 -3.32 3.71 -6.10
CA VAL A 79 -3.80 4.56 -5.00
C VAL A 79 -3.72 3.81 -3.69
N PHE A 80 -3.26 4.49 -2.65
CA PHE A 80 -3.39 4.00 -1.29
C PHE A 80 -4.79 4.32 -0.82
N ILE A 81 -5.49 3.34 -0.27
CA ILE A 81 -6.86 3.49 0.20
C ILE A 81 -6.94 3.26 1.71
N LYS A 82 -7.84 4.01 2.36
CA LYS A 82 -8.24 3.77 3.74
C LYS A 82 -9.71 3.34 3.76
N CYS A 83 -10.02 2.30 4.52
CA CYS A 83 -11.40 1.94 4.80
C CYS A 83 -12.01 2.98 5.76
N VAL A 84 -13.07 3.66 5.33
CA VAL A 84 -13.82 4.65 6.10
C VAL A 84 -15.31 4.37 5.97
N GLY A 85 -15.90 3.84 7.05
CA GLY A 85 -17.29 3.40 7.05
C GLY A 85 -17.53 2.30 6.01
N ARG A 86 -18.38 2.57 5.02
CA ARG A 86 -18.72 1.63 3.93
C ARG A 86 -17.97 1.91 2.63
N ASN A 87 -16.91 2.71 2.66
CA ASN A 87 -16.16 3.05 1.45
C ASN A 87 -14.66 2.89 1.68
N PHE A 88 -13.96 2.57 0.60
CA PHE A 88 -12.52 2.80 0.50
C PHE A 88 -12.29 4.16 -0.11
N THR A 89 -11.64 5.06 0.63
CA THR A 89 -11.31 6.40 0.16
C THR A 89 -9.81 6.51 -0.10
N GLN A 90 -9.42 7.25 -1.13
CA GLN A 90 -8.01 7.53 -1.39
C GLN A 90 -7.37 8.23 -0.19
N GLY A 91 -6.28 7.68 0.33
CA GLY A 91 -5.42 8.30 1.33
C GLY A 91 -4.73 9.52 0.72
N VAL A 92 -5.30 10.70 0.94
CA VAL A 92 -4.65 11.96 0.61
C VAL A 92 -3.90 12.40 1.87
N LYS A 93 -2.56 12.36 1.87
CA LYS A 93 -1.82 13.27 2.76
C LYS A 93 -2.13 14.67 2.23
N ASN A 94 -2.90 15.45 2.98
CA ASN A 94 -2.91 16.90 2.81
C ASN A 94 -1.45 17.35 2.91
N ILE A 95 -0.86 17.74 1.79
CA ILE A 95 0.30 18.63 1.80
C ILE A 95 -0.29 20.02 2.10
N GLN A 96 -0.79 20.21 3.32
CA GLN A 96 -0.76 21.54 3.91
C GLN A 96 0.56 21.59 4.65
N GLN A 97 1.51 22.27 4.01
CA GLN A 97 2.74 22.72 4.62
C GLN A 97 2.42 23.43 5.95
N MET A 98 3.11 23.01 7.01
CA MET A 98 3.65 23.92 8.03
C MET A 98 5.10 23.52 8.26
#